data_AF-A0A5D0NP16-F1
#
_entry.id   AF-A0A5D0NP16-F1
#
_cell.length_a   1.000
_cell.length_b   1.000
_cell.length_c   1.000
_cell.angle_alpha   90.00
_cell.angle_beta   90.00
_cell.angle_gamma   90.00
#
_symmetry.space_group_name_H-M   'P 1'
#
loop_
_entity.id
_entity.type
_entity.pdbx_description
1 polymer ?
#
loop_
_entity_poly.entity_id
_entity_poly.type
_entity_poly.pdbx_seq_one_letter_code
_entity_poly.pdbx_strand_id
1 'polypeptide(L)'
;MQGSAHGALLIDGSLACPLMPDRLATATTGLDDAAIRTPSEELTALITAREPYLLRLKQSANADGAIRLQCPAAGTSPSVTCPRFDRLHQCGPSRPTAVNLTDARQRAAHPAAKPRVLPPTPDRKSGELPKICHQHTITLHPGDLGHLDKFRQDLPYLSTSWRGTYSAVRAMTEGLNGRLKGHDLDLSDPKNRLAHGRVAQTILVALLVTVANDHFLDAWRHAHQPPDELDTSADVLELPAEHIDRTPLTGRSRPPPAP
;
A
#
# COMPACT_ATOMS: atom_id res chain seq x y z
N MET A 1 1.20 -2.65 -16.77
CA MET A 1 -0.27 -2.80 -16.82
C MET A 1 -0.63 -4.26 -16.51
N GLN A 2 -1.51 -4.50 -15.54
CA GLN A 2 -1.86 -5.86 -15.08
C GLN A 2 -3.22 -6.35 -15.61
N GLY A 3 -4.11 -5.43 -16.00
CA GLY A 3 -5.39 -5.74 -16.65
C GLY A 3 -6.35 -4.55 -16.65
N SER A 4 -7.65 -4.79 -16.76
CA SER A 4 -8.67 -3.73 -16.73
C SER A 4 -10.01 -4.20 -16.16
N ALA A 5 -10.78 -3.28 -15.57
CA ALA A 5 -12.15 -3.50 -15.11
C ALA A 5 -13.03 -2.28 -15.42
N HIS A 6 -14.22 -2.51 -15.98
CA HIS A 6 -15.15 -1.44 -16.42
C HIS A 6 -14.49 -0.37 -17.30
N GLY A 7 -13.40 -0.72 -18.00
CA GLY A 7 -12.62 0.20 -18.83
C GLY A 7 -11.53 0.99 -18.12
N ALA A 8 -11.37 0.86 -16.80
CA ALA A 8 -10.25 1.43 -16.07
C ALA A 8 -9.05 0.47 -16.10
N LEU A 9 -7.83 1.00 -16.22
CA LEU A 9 -6.60 0.21 -16.28
C LEU A 9 -6.10 -0.11 -14.88
N LEU A 10 -5.75 -1.37 -14.61
CA LEU A 10 -5.07 -1.76 -13.37
C LEU A 10 -3.55 -1.57 -13.55
N ILE A 11 -3.00 -0.60 -12.83
CA ILE A 11 -1.60 -0.20 -12.88
C ILE A 11 -1.06 -0.22 -11.45
N ASP A 12 -0.14 -1.15 -11.20
CA ASP A 12 0.52 -1.36 -9.91
C ASP A 12 -0.45 -1.35 -8.72
N GLY A 13 -1.54 -2.10 -8.86
CA GLY A 13 -2.57 -2.24 -7.84
C GLY A 13 -3.59 -1.11 -7.72
N SER A 14 -3.44 -0.01 -8.48
CA SER A 14 -4.42 1.08 -8.53
C SER A 14 -5.17 1.09 -9.87
N LEU A 15 -6.46 1.46 -9.84
CA LEU A 15 -7.25 1.65 -11.06
C LEU A 15 -7.05 3.08 -11.61
N ALA A 16 -6.78 3.19 -12.90
CA ALA A 16 -6.40 4.41 -13.59
C ALA A 16 -7.26 4.70 -14.83
N CYS A 17 -7.25 5.97 -15.25
CA CYS A 17 -7.87 6.43 -16.47
C CYS A 17 -7.36 5.63 -17.69
N PRO A 18 -8.24 5.20 -18.62
CA PRO A 18 -7.82 4.50 -19.84
C PRO A 18 -6.97 5.34 -20.80
N LEU A 19 -6.90 6.65 -20.58
CA LEU A 19 -6.09 7.58 -21.37
C LEU A 19 -4.85 8.07 -20.59
N MET A 20 -4.43 7.35 -19.55
CA MET A 20 -3.13 7.60 -18.93
C MET A 20 -2.02 7.40 -19.98
N PRO A 21 -1.06 8.34 -20.11
CA PRO A 21 0.07 8.18 -21.01
C PRO A 21 0.86 6.89 -20.74
N ASP A 22 1.27 6.19 -21.80
CA ASP A 22 1.97 4.90 -21.69
C ASP A 22 3.25 5.01 -20.87
N ARG A 23 4.03 6.09 -21.04
CA ARG A 23 5.25 6.34 -20.25
C ARG A 23 4.97 6.31 -18.74
N LEU A 24 3.80 6.80 -18.32
CA LEU A 24 3.38 6.71 -16.93
C LEU A 24 2.92 5.28 -16.63
N ALA A 25 2.05 4.68 -17.45
CA ALA A 25 1.50 3.35 -17.21
C ALA A 25 2.56 2.22 -17.11
N THR A 26 3.69 2.36 -17.80
CA THR A 26 4.76 1.35 -17.84
C THR A 26 6.00 1.72 -17.03
N ALA A 27 6.01 2.85 -16.30
CA ALA A 27 7.22 3.33 -15.60
C ALA A 27 7.88 2.34 -14.63
N THR A 28 7.11 1.37 -14.11
CA THR A 28 7.54 0.33 -13.15
C THR A 28 7.81 -1.01 -13.81
N THR A 29 7.59 -1.13 -15.11
CA THR A 29 7.72 -2.39 -15.85
C THR A 29 9.20 -2.72 -16.06
N GLY A 30 9.61 -3.92 -15.67
CA GLY A 30 10.99 -4.39 -15.86
C GLY A 30 12.01 -3.81 -14.86
N LEU A 31 11.55 -3.11 -13.82
CA LEU A 31 12.43 -2.69 -12.73
C LEU A 31 12.91 -3.90 -11.92
N ASP A 32 14.18 -3.88 -11.55
CA ASP A 32 14.75 -4.83 -10.60
C ASP A 32 14.51 -4.40 -9.14
N ASP A 33 14.81 -5.28 -8.20
CA ASP A 33 14.63 -5.01 -6.77
C ASP A 33 15.49 -3.85 -6.27
N ALA A 34 16.66 -3.62 -6.89
CA ALA A 34 17.55 -2.53 -6.53
C ALA A 34 16.93 -1.17 -6.88
N ALA A 35 16.41 -1.02 -8.10
CA ALA A 35 15.71 0.17 -8.57
C ALA A 35 14.42 0.42 -7.79
N ILE A 36 13.75 -0.62 -7.29
CA ILE A 36 12.56 -0.49 -6.44
C ILE A 36 12.93 0.03 -5.04
N ARG A 37 14.03 -0.50 -4.45
CA ARG A 37 14.49 -0.10 -3.11
C ARG A 37 15.05 1.32 -3.08
N THR A 38 15.75 1.70 -4.13
CA THR A 38 16.32 3.05 -4.28
C THR A 38 15.88 3.63 -5.63
N PRO A 39 14.62 4.11 -5.71
CA PRO A 39 14.08 4.64 -6.95
C PRO A 39 14.82 5.92 -7.33
N SER A 40 15.18 6.03 -8.61
CA SER A 40 15.73 7.27 -9.15
C SER A 40 14.75 8.44 -9.01
N GLU A 41 15.28 9.66 -9.07
CA GLU A 41 14.45 10.86 -9.08
C GLU A 41 13.47 10.87 -10.26
N GLU A 42 13.92 10.39 -11.43
CA GLU A 42 13.06 10.25 -12.61
C GLU A 42 11.89 9.30 -12.36
N LEU A 43 12.15 8.11 -11.79
CA LEU A 43 11.09 7.15 -11.47
C LEU A 43 10.12 7.74 -10.44
N THR A 44 10.62 8.44 -9.42
CA THR A 44 9.79 9.10 -8.42
C THR A 44 8.92 10.21 -9.05
N ALA A 45 9.46 10.97 -10.01
CA ALA A 45 8.70 11.96 -10.77
C ALA A 45 7.60 11.31 -11.62
N LEU A 46 7.89 10.19 -12.28
CA LEU A 46 6.89 9.44 -13.05
C LEU A 46 5.78 8.88 -12.15
N ILE A 47 6.12 8.33 -10.99
CA ILE A 47 5.13 7.81 -10.03
C ILE A 47 4.25 8.95 -9.53
N THR A 48 4.84 10.09 -9.15
CA THR A 48 4.08 11.28 -8.75
C THR A 48 3.16 11.77 -9.86
N ALA A 49 3.64 11.78 -11.10
CA ALA A 49 2.87 12.20 -12.27
C ALA A 49 1.69 11.26 -12.61
N ARG A 50 1.65 10.02 -12.08
CA ARG A 50 0.49 9.12 -12.24
C ARG A 50 -0.69 9.53 -11.39
N GLU A 51 -0.47 10.12 -10.22
CA GLU A 51 -1.49 10.38 -9.20
C GLU A 51 -2.75 11.07 -9.77
N PRO A 52 -2.64 12.11 -10.62
CA PRO A 52 -3.82 12.78 -11.16
C PRO A 52 -4.71 11.88 -12.04
N TYR A 53 -4.14 10.85 -12.64
CA TYR A 53 -4.85 9.94 -13.56
C TYR A 53 -5.48 8.74 -12.85
N LEU A 54 -5.19 8.54 -11.56
CA LEU A 54 -5.80 7.46 -10.78
C LEU A 54 -7.29 7.76 -10.54
N LEU A 55 -8.11 6.71 -10.56
CA LEU A 55 -9.52 6.84 -10.20
C LEU A 55 -9.63 7.20 -8.72
N ARG A 56 -10.55 8.12 -8.42
CA ARG A 56 -10.76 8.60 -7.06
C ARG A 56 -11.75 7.73 -6.31
N LEU A 57 -11.51 7.46 -5.04
CA LEU A 57 -12.52 6.85 -4.18
C LEU A 57 -13.65 7.85 -3.92
N LYS A 58 -14.87 7.51 -4.34
CA LYS A 58 -16.07 8.32 -4.09
C LYS A 58 -16.84 7.82 -2.89
N GLN A 59 -16.88 6.51 -2.71
CA GLN A 59 -17.55 5.85 -1.58
C GLN A 59 -16.70 4.67 -1.16
N SER A 60 -16.45 4.56 0.14
CA SER A 60 -15.79 3.41 0.77
C SER A 60 -16.58 2.12 0.54
N ALA A 61 -16.00 0.99 0.92
CA ALA A 61 -16.64 -0.30 0.80
C ALA A 61 -18.00 -0.32 1.52
N ASN A 62 -19.02 -0.81 0.84
CA ASN A 62 -20.32 -1.13 1.44
C ASN A 62 -20.24 -2.47 2.19
N ALA A 63 -21.34 -2.91 2.81
CA ALA A 63 -21.42 -4.19 3.52
C ALA A 63 -20.99 -5.39 2.65
N ASP A 64 -21.26 -5.35 1.36
CA ASP A 64 -20.87 -6.39 0.39
C ASP A 64 -19.41 -6.24 -0.12
N GLY A 65 -18.62 -5.33 0.44
CA GLY A 65 -17.24 -5.06 0.01
C GLY A 65 -17.11 -4.24 -1.29
N ALA A 66 -18.23 -3.87 -1.93
CA ALA A 66 -18.21 -3.09 -3.15
C ALA A 66 -17.79 -1.63 -2.90
N ILE A 67 -16.85 -1.13 -3.70
CA ILE A 67 -16.38 0.27 -3.63
C ILE A 67 -16.83 1.07 -4.84
N ARG A 68 -16.97 2.39 -4.69
CA ARG A 68 -17.27 3.28 -5.83
C ARG A 68 -16.11 4.17 -6.16
N LEU A 69 -15.68 4.08 -7.41
CA LEU A 69 -14.60 4.87 -7.97
C LEU A 69 -15.15 5.91 -8.94
N GLN A 70 -14.53 7.07 -8.97
CA GLN A 70 -14.91 8.20 -9.81
C GLN A 70 -13.82 8.48 -10.85
N CYS A 71 -14.27 8.82 -12.05
CA CYS A 71 -13.40 9.31 -13.12
C CYS A 71 -12.61 10.54 -12.62
N PRO A 72 -11.28 10.62 -12.85
CA PRO A 72 -10.48 11.75 -12.37
C PRO A 72 -10.85 13.09 -13.00
N ALA A 73 -11.54 13.09 -14.15
CA ALA A 73 -12.08 14.29 -14.79
C ALA A 73 -13.44 14.71 -14.24
N ALA A 74 -14.09 13.89 -13.41
CA ALA A 74 -15.42 14.16 -12.87
C ALA A 74 -15.38 14.85 -11.50
N GLY A 75 -16.47 15.54 -11.16
CA GLY A 75 -16.66 16.21 -9.87
C GLY A 75 -16.29 17.69 -9.89
N THR A 76 -16.34 18.33 -8.71
CA THR A 76 -16.12 19.77 -8.53
C THR A 76 -14.64 20.17 -8.52
N SER A 77 -13.74 19.20 -8.34
CA SER A 77 -12.29 19.40 -8.31
C SER A 77 -11.61 18.28 -9.09
N PRO A 78 -11.65 18.33 -10.43
CA PRO A 78 -11.03 17.32 -11.27
C PRO A 78 -9.50 17.37 -11.12
N SER A 79 -8.88 16.19 -11.16
CA SER A 79 -7.42 16.06 -11.13
C SER A 79 -6.81 16.12 -12.54
N VAL A 80 -7.60 15.80 -13.57
CA VAL A 80 -7.22 15.89 -14.99
C VAL A 80 -8.27 16.67 -15.77
N THR A 81 -7.84 17.34 -16.83
CA THR A 81 -8.74 17.94 -17.82
C THR A 81 -8.93 16.97 -18.98
N CYS A 82 -10.16 16.57 -19.29
CA CYS A 82 -10.44 15.54 -20.31
C CYS A 82 -11.46 16.03 -21.34
N PRO A 83 -11.05 16.34 -22.58
CA PRO A 83 -11.96 16.86 -23.61
C PRO A 83 -13.02 15.83 -24.03
N ARG A 84 -12.74 14.53 -23.87
CA ARG A 84 -13.73 13.46 -24.11
C ARG A 84 -14.84 13.52 -23.06
N PHE A 85 -14.47 13.67 -21.78
CA PHE A 85 -15.45 13.79 -20.70
C PHE A 85 -16.31 15.04 -20.89
N ASP A 86 -15.68 16.18 -21.18
CA ASP A 86 -16.37 17.46 -21.39
C ASP A 86 -17.41 17.35 -22.52
N ARG A 87 -17.05 16.71 -23.64
CA ARG A 87 -17.95 16.49 -24.77
C ARG A 87 -19.13 15.59 -24.42
N LEU A 88 -18.88 14.47 -23.73
CA LEU A 88 -19.93 13.48 -23.40
C LEU A 88 -20.93 14.00 -22.38
N HIS A 89 -20.45 14.78 -21.41
CA HIS A 89 -21.28 15.33 -20.33
C HIS A 89 -21.72 16.76 -20.57
N GLN A 90 -21.46 17.30 -21.76
CA GLN A 90 -21.82 18.66 -22.16
C GLN A 90 -21.34 19.69 -21.13
N CYS A 91 -20.15 19.44 -20.55
CA CYS A 91 -19.50 20.42 -19.70
C CYS A 91 -19.08 21.57 -20.62
N GLY A 92 -19.79 22.68 -20.52
CA GLY A 92 -19.50 23.86 -21.33
C GLY A 92 -18.05 24.32 -21.14
N PRO A 93 -17.46 25.00 -22.14
CA PRO A 93 -16.14 25.60 -21.97
C PRO A 93 -16.17 26.50 -20.73
N SER A 94 -15.28 26.24 -19.76
CA SER A 94 -15.20 27.07 -18.57
C SER A 94 -14.95 28.51 -18.99
N ARG A 95 -15.75 29.46 -18.48
CA ARG A 95 -15.48 30.88 -18.70
C ARG A 95 -14.01 31.16 -18.30
N PRO A 96 -13.23 31.87 -19.12
CA PRO A 96 -11.85 32.20 -18.78
C PRO A 96 -11.85 32.87 -17.41
N THR A 97 -11.24 32.20 -16.44
CA THR A 97 -11.15 32.63 -15.06
C THR A 97 -9.75 33.18 -14.85
N ALA A 98 -9.65 34.39 -14.30
CA ALA A 98 -8.35 34.99 -14.01
C ALA A 98 -7.63 34.12 -12.98
N VAL A 99 -6.37 33.77 -13.26
CA VAL A 99 -5.53 33.00 -12.33
C VAL A 99 -4.83 33.99 -11.41
N ASN A 100 -5.10 33.90 -10.11
CA ASN A 100 -4.28 34.60 -9.13
C ASN A 100 -2.92 33.89 -8.99
N LEU A 101 -1.86 34.53 -9.45
CA LEU A 101 -0.50 33.98 -9.40
C LEU A 101 0.12 34.04 -8.00
N THR A 102 -0.37 34.87 -7.08
CA THR A 102 0.15 34.94 -5.71
C THR A 102 -0.44 33.87 -4.80
N ASP A 103 -1.66 33.41 -5.09
CA ASP A 103 -2.31 32.33 -4.35
C ASP A 103 -1.95 30.96 -4.94
N ALA A 104 -1.06 30.25 -4.26
CA ALA A 104 -0.60 28.91 -4.67
C ALA A 104 -1.74 27.88 -4.74
N ARG A 105 -2.76 27.99 -3.86
CA ARG A 105 -3.89 27.06 -3.83
C ARG A 105 -4.81 27.30 -5.02
N GLN A 106 -5.14 28.56 -5.31
CA GLN A 106 -5.96 28.89 -6.48
C GLN A 106 -5.25 28.50 -7.79
N ARG A 107 -3.95 28.77 -7.88
CA ARG A 107 -3.14 28.36 -9.04
C ARG A 107 -3.15 26.84 -9.24
N ALA A 108 -2.99 26.05 -8.18
CA ALA A 108 -3.00 24.59 -8.26
C ALA A 108 -4.39 24.00 -8.56
N ALA A 109 -5.46 24.67 -8.15
CA ALA A 109 -6.84 24.25 -8.41
C ALA A 109 -7.31 24.59 -9.83
N HIS A 110 -6.69 25.58 -10.48
CA HIS A 110 -7.09 26.03 -11.80
C HIS A 110 -6.97 24.91 -12.87
N PRO A 111 -7.94 24.74 -13.78
CA PRO A 111 -7.92 23.68 -14.81
C PRO A 111 -6.67 23.70 -15.69
N ALA A 112 -6.09 24.87 -15.95
CA ALA A 112 -4.86 25.00 -16.74
C ALA A 112 -3.60 24.45 -16.04
N ALA A 113 -3.65 24.27 -14.71
CA ALA A 113 -2.58 23.62 -13.96
C ALA A 113 -2.73 22.10 -13.90
N LYS A 114 -3.88 21.56 -14.35
CA LYS A 114 -4.15 20.11 -14.36
C LYS A 114 -3.63 19.48 -15.65
N PRO A 115 -3.08 18.25 -15.58
CA PRO A 115 -2.69 17.51 -16.77
C PRO A 115 -3.90 17.32 -17.70
N ARG A 116 -3.69 17.62 -18.98
CA ARG A 116 -4.71 17.43 -20.02
C ARG A 116 -4.55 16.05 -20.65
N VAL A 117 -5.59 15.25 -20.53
CA VAL A 117 -5.69 13.94 -21.19
C VAL A 117 -5.98 14.15 -22.68
N LEU A 118 -5.30 13.40 -23.55
CA LEU A 118 -5.47 13.47 -25.00
C LEU A 118 -6.09 12.16 -25.51
N PRO A 119 -7.37 12.17 -25.91
CA PRO A 119 -7.97 11.07 -26.66
C PRO A 119 -7.28 10.85 -28.01
N PRO A 120 -7.25 9.63 -28.55
CA PRO A 120 -6.77 9.36 -29.91
C PRO A 120 -7.63 10.09 -30.96
N THR A 121 -7.04 10.35 -32.13
CA THR A 121 -7.72 10.99 -33.27
C THR A 121 -7.76 10.02 -34.46
N PRO A 122 -8.94 9.64 -34.99
CA PRO A 122 -10.27 9.98 -34.48
C PRO A 122 -10.57 9.31 -33.14
N ASP A 123 -11.36 10.00 -32.31
CA ASP A 123 -11.82 9.40 -31.06
C ASP A 123 -12.85 8.30 -31.34
N ARG A 124 -12.97 7.34 -30.43
CA ARG A 124 -13.98 6.27 -30.53
C ARG A 124 -15.38 6.86 -30.47
N LYS A 125 -16.31 6.23 -31.18
CA LYS A 125 -17.74 6.61 -31.11
C LYS A 125 -18.24 6.40 -29.69
N SER A 126 -19.27 7.17 -29.29
CA SER A 126 -19.84 7.12 -27.95
C SER A 126 -20.06 5.67 -27.50
N GLY A 127 -20.85 4.85 -28.21
CA GLY A 127 -21.14 3.46 -27.80
C GLY A 127 -19.96 2.47 -27.71
N GLU A 128 -18.76 2.84 -28.18
CA GLU A 128 -17.54 2.02 -28.10
C GLU A 128 -16.60 2.46 -26.97
N LEU A 129 -17.00 3.49 -26.20
CA LEU A 129 -16.18 4.01 -25.11
C LEU A 129 -16.27 3.11 -23.88
N PRO A 130 -15.19 3.07 -23.07
CA PRO A 130 -15.21 2.31 -21.85
C PRO A 130 -16.24 2.87 -20.86
N LYS A 131 -16.83 2.01 -20.01
CA LYS A 131 -17.90 2.37 -19.07
C LYS A 131 -17.51 3.54 -18.15
N ILE A 132 -16.26 3.57 -17.66
CA ILE A 132 -15.72 4.70 -16.87
C ILE A 132 -15.67 6.04 -17.62
N CYS A 133 -15.62 6.05 -18.95
CA CYS A 133 -15.66 7.29 -19.75
C CYS A 133 -17.09 7.79 -19.99
N HIS A 134 -18.08 6.89 -19.99
CA HIS A 134 -19.49 7.24 -20.11
C HIS A 134 -20.12 7.65 -18.79
N GLN A 135 -19.71 7.01 -17.71
CA GLN A 135 -20.24 7.23 -16.38
C GLN A 135 -19.29 8.11 -15.58
N HIS A 136 -19.83 8.92 -14.66
CA HIS A 136 -18.97 9.68 -13.74
C HIS A 136 -18.28 8.75 -12.75
N THR A 137 -18.89 7.59 -12.48
CA THR A 137 -18.47 6.64 -11.45
C THR A 137 -18.70 5.22 -11.89
N ILE A 138 -17.85 4.32 -11.44
CA ILE A 138 -18.02 2.87 -11.54
C ILE A 138 -18.10 2.25 -10.15
N THR A 139 -18.84 1.16 -10.01
CA THR A 139 -18.83 0.33 -8.81
C THR A 139 -17.98 -0.90 -9.09
N LEU A 140 -17.01 -1.17 -8.23
CA LEU A 140 -16.18 -2.36 -8.31
C LEU A 140 -16.59 -3.29 -7.16
N HIS A 141 -17.08 -4.47 -7.49
CA HIS A 141 -17.38 -5.52 -6.52
C HIS A 141 -16.14 -6.40 -6.29
N PRO A 142 -16.03 -7.05 -5.12
CA PRO A 142 -15.05 -8.10 -4.91
C PRO A 142 -15.14 -9.15 -6.03
N GLY A 143 -14.01 -9.46 -6.66
CA GLY A 143 -13.97 -10.40 -7.79
C GLY A 143 -14.27 -9.83 -9.19
N ASP A 144 -14.64 -8.55 -9.35
CA ASP A 144 -14.81 -7.91 -10.68
C ASP A 144 -13.51 -7.95 -11.52
N LEU A 145 -12.36 -7.97 -10.85
CA LEU A 145 -11.02 -8.11 -11.44
C LEU A 145 -10.60 -9.59 -11.62
N GLY A 146 -11.42 -10.54 -11.17
CA GLY A 146 -11.12 -11.96 -11.17
C GLY A 146 -9.80 -12.27 -10.47
N HIS A 147 -8.92 -13.03 -11.14
CA HIS A 147 -7.60 -13.39 -10.61
C HIS A 147 -6.66 -12.19 -10.39
N LEU A 148 -6.97 -11.02 -10.96
CA LEU A 148 -6.17 -9.80 -10.82
C LEU A 148 -6.48 -9.03 -9.54
N ASP A 149 -7.55 -9.37 -8.83
CA ASP A 149 -7.95 -8.68 -7.60
C ASP A 149 -6.86 -8.77 -6.53
N LYS A 150 -6.04 -9.84 -6.54
CA LYS A 150 -4.86 -10.02 -5.68
C LYS A 150 -3.79 -8.94 -5.84
N PHE A 151 -3.75 -8.26 -6.98
CA PHE A 151 -2.78 -7.20 -7.24
C PHE A 151 -3.26 -5.85 -6.74
N ARG A 152 -4.54 -5.72 -6.42
CA ARG A 152 -5.15 -4.47 -5.96
C ARG A 152 -4.52 -4.05 -4.62
N GLN A 153 -4.21 -2.77 -4.52
CA GLN A 153 -3.67 -2.16 -3.30
C GLN A 153 -4.48 -0.90 -2.99
N ASP A 154 -4.61 -0.59 -1.70
CA ASP A 154 -5.30 0.63 -1.26
C ASP A 154 -4.44 1.89 -1.46
N LEU A 155 -3.11 1.73 -1.41
CA LEU A 155 -2.15 2.79 -1.68
C LEU A 155 -1.46 2.55 -3.04
N PRO A 156 -1.26 3.60 -3.86
CA PRO A 156 -0.55 3.47 -5.11
C PRO A 156 0.90 3.00 -4.91
N TYR A 157 1.30 1.96 -5.60
CA TYR A 157 2.63 1.35 -5.48
C TYR A 157 3.76 2.38 -5.65
N LEU A 158 4.76 2.32 -4.76
CA LEU A 158 5.92 3.23 -4.72
C LEU A 158 5.63 4.73 -4.54
N SER A 159 4.38 5.11 -4.29
CA SER A 159 4.06 6.45 -3.80
C SER A 159 4.71 6.70 -2.44
N THR A 160 4.84 7.97 -2.05
CA THR A 160 5.42 8.35 -0.77
C THR A 160 4.63 7.77 0.40
N SER A 161 3.30 7.72 0.31
CA SER A 161 2.44 7.08 1.31
C SER A 161 2.67 5.57 1.36
N TRP A 162 2.71 4.90 0.21
CA TRP A 162 3.00 3.47 0.13
C TRP A 162 4.36 3.12 0.75
N ARG A 163 5.40 3.89 0.43
CA ARG A 163 6.74 3.70 1.01
C ARG A 163 6.71 3.92 2.52
N GLY A 164 6.09 5.00 2.98
CA GLY A 164 5.96 5.29 4.41
C GLY A 164 5.24 4.19 5.19
N THR A 165 4.21 3.57 4.60
CA THR A 165 3.43 2.51 5.25
C THR A 165 4.09 1.14 5.19
N TYR A 166 4.61 0.74 4.02
CA TYR A 166 4.99 -0.66 3.78
C TYR A 166 6.50 -0.92 3.78
N SER A 167 7.35 0.09 3.57
CA SER A 167 8.80 -0.16 3.42
C SER A 167 9.43 -0.81 4.66
N ALA A 168 9.13 -0.29 5.86
CA ALA A 168 9.67 -0.81 7.10
C ALA A 168 9.17 -2.23 7.41
N VAL A 169 7.87 -2.47 7.27
CA VAL A 169 7.25 -3.79 7.51
C VAL A 169 7.80 -4.83 6.53
N ARG A 170 7.96 -4.45 5.25
CA ARG A 170 8.56 -5.30 4.22
C ARG A 170 10.03 -5.60 4.55
N ALA A 171 10.83 -4.59 4.89
CA ALA A 171 12.24 -4.78 5.26
C ALA A 171 12.39 -5.69 6.47
N MET A 172 11.52 -5.56 7.49
CA MET A 172 11.50 -6.45 8.64
C MET A 172 11.17 -7.90 8.24
N THR A 173 10.12 -8.09 7.43
CA THR A 173 9.70 -9.43 6.97
C THR A 173 10.75 -10.09 6.09
N GLU A 174 11.34 -9.34 5.16
CA GLU A 174 12.43 -9.80 4.31
C GLU A 174 13.69 -10.11 5.14
N GLY A 175 14.03 -9.28 6.12
CA GLY A 175 15.16 -9.49 7.03
C GLY A 175 14.97 -10.75 7.88
N LEU A 176 13.79 -10.93 8.48
CA LEU A 176 13.43 -12.13 9.25
C LEU A 176 13.51 -13.39 8.38
N ASN A 177 12.90 -13.36 7.20
CA ASN A 177 12.97 -14.47 6.25
C ASN A 177 14.41 -14.74 5.80
N GLY A 178 15.21 -13.70 5.57
CA GLY A 178 16.63 -13.83 5.22
C GLY A 178 17.44 -14.51 6.31
N ARG A 179 17.17 -14.22 7.59
CA ARG A 179 17.82 -14.88 8.72
C ARG A 179 17.38 -16.32 8.91
N LEU A 180 16.08 -16.60 8.84
CA LEU A 180 15.54 -17.97 8.93
C LEU A 180 16.07 -18.87 7.79
N LYS A 181 16.27 -18.29 6.60
CA LYS A 181 16.83 -18.97 5.43
C LYS A 181 18.35 -18.88 5.35
N GLY A 182 19.01 -18.19 6.29
CA GLY A 182 20.45 -18.02 6.32
C GLY A 182 21.16 -19.30 6.74
N HIS A 183 22.49 -19.32 6.67
CA HIS A 183 23.30 -20.53 6.89
C HIS A 183 23.13 -21.17 8.28
N ASP A 184 22.77 -20.39 9.30
CA ASP A 184 22.71 -20.88 10.69
C ASP A 184 21.51 -21.80 10.94
N LEU A 185 20.31 -21.35 10.54
CA LEU A 185 19.08 -22.14 10.66
C LEU A 185 18.76 -22.95 9.39
N ASP A 186 19.25 -22.46 8.24
CA ASP A 186 19.13 -23.00 6.89
C ASP A 186 17.83 -23.77 6.66
N LEU A 187 16.72 -23.08 6.97
CA LEU A 187 15.37 -23.59 6.81
C LEU A 187 15.06 -23.88 5.33
N SER A 188 15.88 -23.37 4.41
CA SER A 188 15.73 -23.56 2.97
C SER A 188 16.16 -24.96 2.53
N ASP A 189 17.22 -25.52 3.13
CA ASP A 189 17.74 -26.86 2.79
C ASP A 189 16.78 -27.97 3.27
N PRO A 190 16.26 -28.82 2.35
CA PRO A 190 15.52 -30.02 2.71
C PRO A 190 16.22 -30.93 3.73
N LYS A 191 17.55 -30.96 3.75
CA LYS A 191 18.35 -31.79 4.67
C LYS A 191 18.26 -31.36 6.12
N ASN A 192 17.90 -30.11 6.40
CA ASN A 192 17.65 -29.64 7.77
C ASN A 192 16.19 -29.88 8.19
N ARG A 193 15.34 -30.33 7.26
CA ARG A 193 13.93 -30.72 7.49
C ARG A 193 13.78 -32.25 7.51
N LEU A 194 14.60 -32.92 8.33
CA LEU A 194 14.70 -34.39 8.38
C LEU A 194 13.42 -35.10 8.83
N ALA A 195 12.53 -34.41 9.53
CA ALA A 195 11.28 -34.98 9.98
C ALA A 195 10.35 -35.26 8.79
N HIS A 196 9.94 -36.52 8.61
CA HIS A 196 8.96 -36.91 7.60
C HIS A 196 7.53 -36.81 8.15
N GLY A 197 6.63 -36.25 7.35
CA GLY A 197 5.22 -36.06 7.72
C GLY A 197 4.90 -34.61 8.11
N ARG A 198 3.71 -34.14 7.72
CA ARG A 198 3.30 -32.74 7.88
C ARG A 198 3.37 -32.27 9.33
N VAL A 199 2.91 -33.08 10.27
CA VAL A 199 2.89 -32.73 11.71
C VAL A 199 4.30 -32.53 12.26
N ALA A 200 5.21 -33.46 11.98
CA ALA A 200 6.57 -33.41 12.48
C ALA A 200 7.37 -32.24 11.86
N GLN A 201 7.14 -31.93 10.58
CA GLN A 201 7.70 -30.74 9.94
C GLN A 201 7.16 -29.44 10.54
N THR A 202 5.85 -29.36 10.82
CA THR A 202 5.26 -28.17 11.47
C THR A 202 5.86 -27.93 12.84
N ILE A 203 6.03 -28.98 13.66
CA ILE A 203 6.65 -28.86 14.98
C ILE A 203 8.12 -28.43 14.86
N LEU A 204 8.89 -29.03 13.94
CA LEU A 204 10.29 -28.66 13.71
C LEU A 204 10.43 -27.20 13.28
N VAL A 205 9.61 -26.74 12.33
CA VAL A 205 9.60 -25.34 11.88
C VAL A 205 9.22 -24.41 13.04
N ALA A 206 8.23 -24.78 13.85
CA ALA A 206 7.84 -23.98 15.02
C ALA A 206 9.01 -23.83 16.01
N LEU A 207 9.73 -24.91 16.32
CA LEU A 207 10.90 -24.88 17.19
C LEU A 207 12.00 -23.98 16.61
N LEU A 208 12.32 -24.11 15.32
CA LEU A 208 13.32 -23.28 14.64
C LEU A 208 12.96 -21.79 14.67
N VAL A 209 11.69 -21.44 14.46
CA VAL A 209 11.20 -20.06 14.59
C VAL A 209 11.32 -19.57 16.04
N THR A 210 11.06 -20.43 17.02
CA THR A 210 11.16 -20.07 18.44
C THR A 210 12.60 -19.76 18.84
N VAL A 211 13.55 -20.61 18.43
CA VAL A 211 14.99 -20.41 18.66
C VAL A 211 15.48 -19.14 17.95
N ALA A 212 15.03 -18.90 16.71
CA ALA A 212 15.36 -17.66 15.99
C ALA A 212 14.86 -16.42 16.75
N ASN A 213 13.64 -16.45 17.26
CA ASN A 213 13.06 -15.37 18.04
C ASN A 213 13.84 -15.11 19.33
N ASP A 214 14.27 -16.17 20.03
CA ASP A 214 15.08 -16.05 21.24
C ASP A 214 16.41 -15.33 20.95
N HIS A 215 17.13 -15.75 19.90
CA HIS A 215 18.36 -15.08 19.46
C HIS A 215 18.11 -13.61 19.07
N PHE A 216 16.97 -13.27 18.45
CA PHE A 216 16.65 -11.87 18.15
C PHE A 216 16.41 -11.03 19.40
N LEU A 217 15.71 -11.58 20.40
CA LEU A 217 15.46 -10.90 21.66
C LEU A 217 16.76 -10.71 22.43
N ASP A 218 17.63 -11.71 22.45
CA ASP A 218 18.91 -11.65 23.13
C ASP A 218 19.85 -10.62 22.50
N ALA A 219 19.99 -10.63 21.17
CA ALA A 219 20.76 -9.62 20.45
C ALA A 219 20.20 -8.20 20.63
N TRP A 220 18.87 -8.06 20.65
CA TRP A 220 18.24 -6.76 20.91
C TRP A 220 18.53 -6.27 22.32
N ARG A 221 18.42 -7.16 23.33
CA ARG A 221 18.73 -6.86 24.73
C ARG A 221 20.18 -6.40 24.86
N HIS A 222 21.14 -7.14 24.30
CA HIS A 222 22.55 -6.74 24.33
C HIS A 222 22.82 -5.37 23.69
N ALA A 223 22.11 -5.02 22.62
CA ALA A 223 22.28 -3.72 21.95
C ALA A 223 21.58 -2.55 22.66
N HIS A 224 20.55 -2.81 23.46
CA HIS A 224 19.71 -1.79 24.12
C HIS A 224 19.81 -1.81 25.65
N GLN A 225 20.65 -2.67 26.21
CA GLN A 225 20.97 -2.61 27.63
C GLN A 225 21.72 -1.29 27.87
N PRO A 226 21.25 -0.43 28.78
CA PRO A 226 22.09 0.67 29.25
C PRO A 226 23.39 0.06 29.80
N PRO A 227 24.55 0.72 29.67
CA PRO A 227 25.75 0.26 30.35
C PRO A 227 25.40 0.08 31.83
N ASP A 228 25.61 -1.12 32.36
CA ASP A 228 25.40 -1.40 33.77
C ASP A 228 26.10 -0.30 34.57
N GLU A 229 25.32 0.47 35.33
CA GLU A 229 25.88 1.17 36.47
C GLU A 229 26.48 0.09 37.35
N LEU A 230 27.81 0.06 37.43
CA LEU A 230 28.61 -0.87 38.21
C LEU A 230 27.89 -1.29 39.49
N ASP A 231 27.50 -2.57 39.54
CA ASP A 231 26.98 -3.26 40.71
C ASP A 231 27.84 -2.98 41.95
N THR A 232 27.45 -1.94 42.69
CA THR A 232 27.92 -1.71 44.04
C THR A 232 26.82 -2.23 44.95
N SER A 233 26.93 -3.50 45.30
CA SER A 233 26.66 -4.03 46.64
C SER A 233 26.33 -5.50 46.52
N ALA A 234 27.32 -6.32 46.86
CA ALA A 234 27.05 -7.63 47.43
C ALA A 234 26.14 -7.40 48.65
N ASP A 235 24.87 -7.76 48.54
CA ASP A 235 24.10 -8.05 49.74
C ASP A 235 23.23 -9.28 49.54
N VAL A 236 23.38 -10.18 50.48
CA VAL A 236 22.83 -11.52 50.52
C VAL A 236 21.33 -11.41 50.77
N LEU A 237 20.51 -11.83 49.81
CA LEU A 237 19.07 -11.99 50.06
C LEU A 237 18.79 -13.39 50.59
N GLU A 238 18.85 -13.51 51.93
CA GLU A 238 18.07 -14.51 52.66
C GLU A 238 16.59 -14.37 52.29
N LEU A 239 15.92 -15.50 52.04
CA LEU A 239 14.47 -15.56 51.81
C LEU A 239 13.75 -15.73 53.15
N PRO A 240 12.83 -14.83 53.54
CA PRO A 240 11.75 -15.16 54.46
C PRO A 240 10.44 -15.37 53.71
N ALA A 241 9.72 -16.41 54.12
CA ALA A 241 8.45 -16.85 53.57
C ALA A 241 7.28 -15.86 53.83
N GLU A 242 6.42 -15.77 52.82
CA GLU A 242 4.98 -15.43 52.81
C GLU A 242 4.45 -14.18 53.55
N HIS A 243 3.84 -13.28 52.77
CA HIS A 243 2.44 -12.90 53.00
C HIS A 243 1.77 -12.46 51.68
N ILE A 244 0.83 -13.27 51.18
CA ILE A 244 -0.04 -12.92 50.05
C ILE A 244 -1.16 -12.05 50.60
N ASP A 245 -1.10 -10.74 50.37
CA ASP A 245 -2.24 -9.87 50.65
C ASP A 245 -3.12 -9.74 49.39
N ARG A 246 -4.33 -10.27 49.49
CA ARG A 246 -5.37 -10.21 48.47
C ARG A 246 -6.17 -8.93 48.68
N THR A 247 -5.97 -7.92 47.84
CA THR A 247 -6.96 -6.84 47.67
C THR A 247 -7.07 -6.42 46.19
N PRO A 248 -8.29 -6.21 45.66
CA PRO A 248 -8.51 -6.12 44.22
C PRO A 248 -8.32 -4.69 43.72
N LEU A 249 -7.46 -4.51 42.72
CA LEU A 249 -7.37 -3.25 41.97
C LEU A 249 -8.56 -3.13 41.01
N THR A 250 -9.52 -2.31 41.40
CA THR A 250 -10.66 -1.91 40.58
C THR A 250 -10.24 -1.01 39.42
N GLY A 251 -10.41 -1.51 38.19
CA GLY A 251 -11.00 -0.78 37.07
C GLY A 251 -10.16 0.27 36.33
N ARG A 252 -9.65 -0.11 35.15
CA ARG A 252 -9.89 0.55 33.84
C ARG A 252 -9.11 -0.15 32.73
N SER A 253 -9.62 -1.27 32.25
CA SER A 253 -9.24 -1.83 30.95
C SER A 253 -10.51 -2.09 30.14
N ARG A 254 -10.50 -1.62 28.89
CA ARG A 254 -11.61 -1.75 27.94
C ARG A 254 -11.66 -3.21 27.45
N PRO A 255 -12.84 -3.84 27.34
CA PRO A 255 -12.91 -5.21 26.89
C PRO A 255 -12.54 -5.34 25.40
N PRO A 256 -11.91 -6.45 24.98
CA PRO A 256 -11.62 -6.74 23.58
C PRO A 256 -12.92 -6.99 22.78
N PRO A 257 -12.93 -6.73 21.46
CA PRO A 257 -14.10 -6.96 20.62
C PRO A 257 -14.39 -8.47 20.50
N ALA A 258 -15.67 -8.83 20.63
CA ALA A 258 -16.19 -10.19 20.53
C ALA A 258 -16.27 -10.67 19.05
N PRO A 259 -16.26 -12.00 18.81
CA PRO A 259 -16.11 -12.62 17.49
C PRO A 259 -17.29 -12.39 16.53
#